data_AF-A0A7H4MQE2-F1
#
_entry.id   AF-A0A7H4MQE2-F1
#
_cell.length_a   1.000
_cell.length_b   1.000
_cell.length_c   1.000
_cell.angle_alpha   90.00
_cell.angle_beta   90.00
_cell.angle_gamma   90.00
#
_symmetry.space_group_name_H-M   'P 1'
#
loop_
_entity.id
_entity.type
_entity.pdbx_description
1 polymer ?
#
loop_
_entity_poly.entity_id
_entity_poly.type
_entity_poly.pdbx_seq_one_letter_code
_entity_poly.pdbx_strand_id
1 'polypeptide(L)'
;MPAGVYPNPVPHAHVVTTTTHKTLAGPRGGLILAKGGSEELYKKLNSAVFPSAQGGPLMHVIAAKAVALKEAMEPEFKVYQQQVAKNAKAMVEVFLNRGYKVVSGGTENHLFLLDLVDKNLTGKEADAALGRANITVNKNSVPNDPKSPFRDFRYPYRFFRL
;
A
#
# COMPACT_ATOMS: atom_id res chain seq x y z
N MET A 1 3.39 7.24 -4.47
CA MET A 1 2.70 8.02 -3.42
C MET A 1 2.16 9.29 -4.06
N PRO A 2 0.98 9.78 -3.65
CA PRO A 2 0.40 11.04 -4.15
C PRO A 2 1.33 12.25 -3.97
N ALA A 3 0.97 13.39 -4.56
CA ALA A 3 1.68 14.67 -4.40
C ALA A 3 3.16 14.72 -4.86
N GLY A 4 3.59 13.76 -5.69
CA GLY A 4 4.89 13.77 -6.34
C GLY A 4 6.09 13.39 -5.46
N VAL A 5 5.85 12.87 -4.25
CA VAL A 5 6.93 12.36 -3.37
C VAL A 5 7.51 11.01 -3.81
N TYR A 6 6.90 10.35 -4.79
CA TYR A 6 7.40 9.10 -5.37
C TYR A 6 7.18 9.15 -6.90
N PRO A 7 8.02 8.46 -7.71
CA PRO A 7 7.87 8.44 -9.16
C PRO A 7 6.44 8.15 -9.65
N ASN A 8 6.01 8.91 -10.64
CA ASN A 8 4.67 8.80 -11.23
C ASN A 8 4.65 7.69 -12.29
N PRO A 9 3.79 6.66 -12.18
CA PRO A 9 3.71 5.60 -13.18
C PRO A 9 2.92 5.99 -14.45
N VAL A 10 2.10 7.05 -14.41
CA VAL A 10 1.19 7.43 -15.52
C VAL A 10 1.92 7.71 -16.85
N PRO A 11 3.12 8.32 -16.89
CA PRO A 11 3.85 8.50 -18.15
C PRO A 11 4.41 7.21 -18.76
N HIS A 12 4.45 6.10 -18.01
CA HIS A 12 5.15 4.87 -18.42
C HIS A 12 4.21 3.69 -18.67
N ALA A 13 3.04 3.68 -18.03
CA ALA A 13 2.08 2.59 -18.12
C ALA A 13 0.86 2.99 -18.97
N HIS A 14 0.39 2.07 -19.82
CA HIS A 14 -0.84 2.24 -20.60
C HIS A 14 -2.08 2.41 -19.71
N VAL A 15 -2.13 1.66 -18.61
CA VAL A 15 -3.23 1.66 -17.64
C VAL A 15 -2.64 1.63 -16.23
N VAL A 16 -3.13 2.50 -15.35
CA VAL A 16 -2.78 2.57 -13.94
C VAL A 16 -4.05 2.39 -13.12
N THR A 17 -4.07 1.40 -12.24
CA THR A 17 -5.17 1.21 -11.28
C THR A 17 -4.72 1.62 -9.89
N THR A 18 -5.66 2.11 -9.08
CA THR A 18 -5.36 2.51 -7.70
C THR A 18 -6.57 2.40 -6.80
N THR A 19 -6.34 2.20 -5.51
CA THR A 19 -7.35 2.35 -4.47
C THR A 19 -7.37 3.76 -3.92
N THR A 20 -8.55 4.24 -3.53
CA THR A 20 -8.74 5.62 -3.07
C THR A 20 -8.56 5.83 -1.56
N HIS A 21 -8.53 4.76 -0.76
CA HIS A 21 -8.54 4.82 0.72
C HIS A 21 -7.19 4.64 1.42
N LYS A 22 -6.12 4.34 0.68
CA LYS A 22 -4.79 4.11 1.29
C LYS A 22 -4.07 5.43 1.47
N THR A 23 -2.90 5.58 0.85
CA THR A 23 -2.12 6.82 0.90
C THR A 23 -2.82 8.00 0.23
N LEU A 24 -3.89 7.80 -0.55
CA LEU A 24 -4.74 8.90 -1.06
C LEU A 24 -5.74 9.44 -0.01
N ALA A 25 -5.91 8.75 1.14
CA ALA A 25 -6.74 9.18 2.26
C ALA A 25 -8.24 9.44 1.94
N GLY A 26 -8.76 8.89 0.84
CA GLY A 26 -10.16 9.00 0.45
C GLY A 26 -11.05 7.84 0.90
N PRO A 27 -12.26 7.70 0.33
CA PRO A 27 -13.18 6.62 0.67
C PRO A 27 -12.72 5.26 0.13
N ARG A 28 -13.32 4.15 0.59
CA ARG A 28 -13.08 2.82 0.01
C ARG A 28 -13.62 2.76 -1.43
N GLY A 29 -12.73 2.51 -2.38
CA GLY A 29 -13.05 2.33 -3.79
C GLY A 29 -11.79 2.30 -4.66
N GLY A 30 -11.97 2.20 -5.97
CA GLY A 30 -10.86 2.22 -6.95
C GLY A 30 -11.02 3.24 -8.07
N LEU A 31 -9.94 3.43 -8.83
CA LEU A 31 -9.85 4.19 -10.08
C LEU A 31 -9.10 3.35 -11.12
N ILE A 32 -9.48 3.51 -12.39
CA ILE A 32 -8.77 3.01 -13.56
C ILE A 32 -8.41 4.25 -14.39
N LEU A 33 -7.12 4.52 -14.54
CA LEU A 33 -6.59 5.65 -15.31
C LEU A 33 -5.88 5.12 -16.54
N ALA A 34 -6.15 5.71 -17.71
CA ALA A 34 -5.46 5.38 -18.95
C ALA A 34 -5.21 6.67 -19.73
N LYS A 35 -3.98 6.88 -20.18
CA LYS A 35 -3.57 8.09 -20.91
C LYS A 35 -2.93 7.69 -22.24
N GLY A 36 -3.24 8.41 -23.32
CA GLY A 36 -2.67 8.16 -24.65
C GLY A 36 -3.10 6.84 -25.29
N GLY A 37 -4.24 6.27 -24.86
CA GLY A 37 -4.81 5.06 -25.42
C GLY A 37 -5.73 5.33 -26.61
N SER A 38 -6.11 4.28 -27.34
CA SER A 38 -7.13 4.37 -28.38
C SER A 38 -8.54 4.44 -27.80
N GLU A 39 -9.50 4.98 -28.57
CA GLU A 39 -10.91 4.91 -28.18
C GLU A 39 -11.37 3.47 -27.90
N GLU A 40 -10.84 2.49 -28.63
CA GLU A 40 -11.16 1.08 -28.44
C GLU A 40 -10.73 0.59 -27.05
N LEU A 41 -9.53 0.98 -26.59
CA LEU A 41 -9.07 0.66 -25.24
C LEU A 41 -9.98 1.29 -24.18
N TYR A 42 -10.35 2.57 -24.37
CA TYR A 42 -11.23 3.26 -23.42
C TYR A 42 -12.62 2.65 -23.36
N LYS A 43 -13.20 2.27 -24.50
CA LYS A 43 -14.47 1.54 -24.56
C LYS A 43 -14.38 0.20 -23.84
N LYS A 44 -13.31 -0.57 -24.07
CA LYS A 44 -13.06 -1.86 -23.39
C LYS A 44 -12.97 -1.72 -21.87
N LEU A 45 -12.25 -0.70 -21.38
CA LEU A 45 -12.12 -0.45 -19.93
C LEU A 45 -13.47 -0.08 -19.31
N ASN A 46 -14.23 0.81 -19.95
CA ASN A 46 -15.55 1.21 -19.47
C ASN A 46 -16.53 0.04 -19.48
N SER A 47 -16.59 -0.72 -20.58
CA SER A 47 -17.50 -1.88 -20.71
C SER A 47 -17.19 -2.99 -19.71
N ALA A 48 -15.91 -3.18 -19.36
CA ALA A 48 -15.48 -4.12 -18.34
C ALA A 48 -16.00 -3.75 -16.95
N VAL A 49 -16.13 -2.46 -16.63
CA VAL A 49 -16.75 -2.00 -15.39
C VAL A 49 -18.26 -2.15 -15.48
N PHE A 50 -18.89 -1.53 -16.48
CA PHE A 50 -20.32 -1.61 -16.74
C PHE A 50 -20.56 -1.73 -18.25
N PRO A 51 -21.33 -2.72 -18.72
CA PRO A 51 -22.25 -3.57 -17.95
C PRO A 51 -21.65 -4.89 -17.46
N SER A 52 -20.35 -5.14 -17.64
CA SER A 52 -19.79 -6.48 -17.43
C SER A 52 -19.65 -6.90 -15.95
N ALA A 53 -18.93 -6.14 -15.13
CA ALA A 53 -18.58 -6.57 -13.77
C ALA A 53 -19.46 -5.95 -12.67
N GLN A 54 -20.02 -4.76 -12.91
CA GLN A 54 -20.78 -4.00 -11.92
C GLN A 54 -22.12 -3.52 -12.50
N GLY A 55 -23.08 -3.26 -11.61
CA GLY A 55 -24.36 -2.64 -11.91
C GLY A 55 -24.35 -1.14 -11.63
N GLY A 56 -25.31 -0.67 -10.82
CA GLY A 56 -25.46 0.75 -10.49
C GLY A 56 -24.25 1.34 -9.73
N PRO A 57 -23.77 2.54 -10.09
CA PRO A 57 -22.64 3.17 -9.42
C PRO A 57 -22.98 3.63 -7.99
N LEU A 58 -22.02 3.51 -7.07
CA LEU A 58 -22.13 4.05 -5.71
C LEU A 58 -21.88 5.56 -5.71
N MET A 59 -22.90 6.35 -6.05
CA MET A 59 -22.77 7.81 -6.24
C MET A 59 -22.26 8.55 -5.00
N HIS A 60 -22.64 8.12 -3.80
CA HIS A 60 -22.12 8.68 -2.54
C HIS A 60 -20.60 8.47 -2.39
N VAL A 61 -20.08 7.32 -2.84
CA VAL A 61 -18.63 7.06 -2.86
C VAL A 61 -17.95 7.89 -3.94
N ILE A 62 -18.58 8.06 -5.11
CA ILE A 62 -18.03 8.90 -6.19
C ILE A 62 -17.92 10.36 -5.73
N ALA A 63 -18.94 10.89 -5.06
CA ALA A 63 -18.89 12.23 -4.46
C ALA A 63 -17.75 12.36 -3.42
N ALA A 64 -17.61 11.38 -2.52
CA ALA A 64 -16.52 11.37 -1.54
C ALA A 64 -15.11 11.27 -2.20
N LYS A 65 -14.98 10.56 -3.33
CA LYS A 65 -13.73 10.55 -4.11
C LYS A 65 -13.39 11.92 -4.67
N ALA A 66 -14.38 12.68 -5.14
CA ALA A 66 -14.17 14.03 -5.65
C ALA A 66 -13.62 14.97 -4.56
N VAL A 67 -14.17 14.87 -3.34
CA VAL A 67 -13.65 15.62 -2.18
C VAL A 67 -12.21 15.23 -1.88
N ALA A 68 -11.90 13.93 -1.76
CA ALA A 68 -10.55 13.46 -1.46
C ALA A 68 -9.53 13.84 -2.56
N LEU A 69 -9.93 13.85 -3.83
CA LEU A 69 -9.06 14.28 -4.94
C LEU A 69 -8.78 15.77 -4.88
N LYS A 70 -9.76 16.60 -4.49
CA LYS A 70 -9.55 18.03 -4.26
C LYS A 70 -8.55 18.24 -3.12
N GLU A 71 -8.78 17.61 -1.97
CA GLU A 71 -7.87 17.68 -0.82
C GLU A 71 -6.45 17.23 -1.18
N ALA A 72 -6.32 16.20 -2.02
CA ALA A 72 -5.03 15.70 -2.47
C ALA A 72 -4.26 16.68 -3.38
N MET A 73 -4.92 17.70 -3.92
CA MET A 73 -4.30 18.78 -4.71
C MET A 73 -3.83 19.95 -3.85
N GLU A 74 -4.23 20.02 -2.57
CA GLU A 74 -3.86 21.10 -1.67
C GLU A 74 -2.37 21.00 -1.27
N PRO A 75 -1.65 22.12 -1.12
CA PRO A 75 -0.23 22.13 -0.73
C PRO A 75 0.06 21.37 0.57
N GLU A 76 -0.85 21.44 1.54
CA GLU A 76 -0.75 20.77 2.84
C GLU A 76 -0.71 19.25 2.69
N PHE A 77 -1.40 18.70 1.68
CA PHE A 77 -1.38 17.27 1.41
C PHE A 77 0.00 16.82 0.94
N LYS A 78 0.72 17.65 0.17
CA LYS A 78 2.11 17.36 -0.21
C LYS A 78 3.03 17.33 1.00
N VAL A 79 2.87 18.28 1.93
CA VAL A 79 3.62 18.30 3.19
C VAL A 79 3.33 17.05 4.01
N TYR A 80 2.06 16.66 4.12
CA TYR A 80 1.66 15.41 4.77
C TYR A 80 2.35 14.18 4.17
N GLN A 81 2.33 14.03 2.84
CA GLN A 81 2.96 12.88 2.16
C GLN A 81 4.49 12.86 2.33
N GLN A 82 5.15 14.02 2.34
CA GLN A 82 6.57 14.13 2.64
C GLN A 82 6.88 13.65 4.06
N GLN A 83 6.05 14.05 5.02
CA GLN A 83 6.20 13.62 6.41
C GLN A 83 5.99 12.10 6.57
N VAL A 84 5.05 11.50 5.83
CA VAL A 84 4.86 10.04 5.82
C VAL A 84 6.13 9.31 5.38
N ALA A 85 6.75 9.73 4.28
CA ALA A 85 8.00 9.12 3.80
C ALA A 85 9.17 9.34 4.79
N LYS A 86 9.27 10.54 5.37
CA LYS A 86 10.27 10.85 6.41
C LYS A 86 10.13 9.96 7.64
N ASN A 87 8.89 9.76 8.11
CA ASN A 87 8.61 8.90 9.26
C ASN A 87 9.01 7.44 8.98
N ALA A 88 8.69 6.93 7.79
CA ALA A 88 9.07 5.56 7.42
C ALA A 88 10.59 5.37 7.41
N LYS A 89 11.35 6.33 6.86
CA LYS A 89 12.83 6.31 6.89
C LYS A 89 13.38 6.33 8.31
N ALA A 90 12.86 7.22 9.16
CA ALA A 90 13.28 7.30 10.57
C ALA A 90 13.00 5.99 11.34
N MET A 91 11.85 5.35 11.11
CA MET A 91 11.56 4.04 11.72
C MET A 91 12.53 2.96 11.26
N VAL A 92 12.82 2.91 9.95
CA VAL A 92 13.81 1.98 9.38
C VAL A 92 15.18 2.16 10.04
N GLU A 93 15.67 3.39 10.18
CA GLU A 93 16.95 3.67 10.86
C GLU A 93 16.97 3.14 12.29
N VAL A 94 15.88 3.32 13.05
CA VAL A 94 15.76 2.78 14.42
C VAL A 94 15.83 1.25 14.42
N PHE A 95 15.17 0.56 13.48
CA PHE A 95 15.21 -0.90 13.41
C PHE A 95 16.59 -1.43 13.02
N LEU A 96 17.25 -0.81 12.04
CA LEU A 96 18.60 -1.17 11.62
C LEU A 96 19.59 -1.00 12.78
N ASN A 97 19.54 0.12 13.50
CA ASN A 97 20.39 0.38 14.67
C ASN A 97 20.15 -0.61 15.83
N ARG A 98 18.95 -1.20 15.90
CA ARG A 98 18.60 -2.25 16.87
C ARG A 98 18.94 -3.66 16.38
N GLY A 99 19.62 -3.78 15.25
CA GLY A 99 20.04 -5.07 14.69
C GLY A 99 18.90 -5.88 14.08
N TYR A 100 17.79 -5.24 13.68
CA TYR A 100 16.77 -5.88 12.85
C TYR A 100 17.13 -5.70 11.38
N LYS A 101 16.87 -6.74 10.59
CA LYS A 101 17.05 -6.67 9.15
C LYS A 101 15.81 -6.10 8.50
N VAL A 102 15.99 -5.10 7.64
CA VAL A 102 14.94 -4.54 6.78
C VAL A 102 15.13 -5.09 5.38
N VAL A 103 14.06 -5.63 4.75
CA VAL A 103 14.14 -6.10 3.37
C VAL A 103 14.57 -4.94 2.46
N SER A 104 15.52 -5.18 1.56
CA SER A 104 16.22 -4.16 0.74
C SER A 104 17.10 -3.15 1.50
N GLY A 105 17.21 -3.27 2.82
CA GLY A 105 18.05 -2.42 3.67
C GLY A 105 17.50 -1.01 3.92
N GLY A 106 16.32 -0.67 3.41
CA GLY A 106 15.79 0.69 3.45
C GLY A 106 14.32 0.80 3.07
N THR A 107 13.83 2.04 2.93
CA THR A 107 12.56 2.34 2.25
C THR A 107 12.60 3.70 1.58
N GLU A 108 11.97 3.78 0.40
CA GLU A 108 11.76 5.03 -0.34
C GLU A 108 10.27 5.45 -0.34
N ASN A 109 9.42 4.76 0.42
CA ASN A 109 7.99 5.02 0.45
C ASN A 109 7.41 4.93 1.87
N HIS A 110 6.10 4.68 1.99
CA HIS A 110 5.33 4.73 3.22
C HIS A 110 5.35 3.45 4.07
N LEU A 111 6.07 2.40 3.64
CA LEU A 111 6.11 1.11 4.35
C LEU A 111 7.52 0.53 4.31
N PHE A 112 7.79 -0.44 5.17
CA PHE A 112 8.96 -1.30 5.08
C PHE A 112 8.62 -2.71 5.60
N LEU A 113 9.51 -3.67 5.36
CA LEU A 113 9.35 -5.04 5.80
C LEU A 113 10.51 -5.43 6.72
N LEU A 114 10.19 -5.90 7.92
CA LEU A 114 11.17 -6.46 8.84
C LEU A 114 11.35 -7.96 8.60
N ASP A 115 12.58 -8.41 8.43
CA ASP A 115 12.99 -9.80 8.40
C ASP A 115 13.33 -10.25 9.84
N LEU A 116 12.56 -11.21 10.37
CA LEU A 116 12.71 -11.82 11.70
C LEU A 116 13.24 -13.27 11.63
N VAL A 117 13.73 -13.75 10.49
CA VAL A 117 14.25 -15.13 10.36
C VAL A 117 15.36 -15.37 11.38
N ASP A 118 16.29 -14.42 11.48
CA ASP A 118 17.44 -14.43 12.39
C ASP A 118 17.04 -14.24 13.86
N LYS A 119 15.84 -13.73 14.13
CA LYS A 119 15.28 -13.61 15.49
C LYS A 119 14.53 -14.86 15.95
N ASN A 120 14.45 -15.89 15.10
CA ASN A 120 13.66 -17.09 15.33
C ASN A 120 12.17 -16.85 15.64
N LEU A 121 11.67 -15.63 15.40
CA LEU A 121 10.28 -15.26 15.63
C LEU A 121 9.45 -15.46 14.38
N THR A 122 8.18 -15.80 14.56
CA THR A 122 7.20 -15.65 13.51
C THR A 122 6.53 -14.27 13.53
N GLY A 123 5.97 -13.88 12.40
CA GLY A 123 5.13 -12.73 12.16
C GLY A 123 3.92 -12.95 13.02
N LYS A 124 3.16 -14.04 12.84
CA LYS A 124 2.03 -14.33 13.74
C LYS A 124 2.35 -14.15 15.24
N GLU A 125 3.50 -14.61 15.73
CA GLU A 125 3.90 -14.40 17.13
C GLU A 125 4.15 -12.92 17.47
N ALA A 126 4.90 -12.20 16.64
CA ALA A 126 5.10 -10.77 16.87
C ALA A 126 3.81 -9.94 16.60
N ASP A 127 2.83 -10.44 15.83
CA ASP A 127 1.51 -9.82 15.56
C ASP A 127 0.74 -9.80 16.86
N ALA A 128 0.68 -10.98 17.48
CA ALA A 128 0.01 -11.17 18.73
C ALA A 128 0.71 -10.42 19.86
N ALA A 129 2.05 -10.37 19.87
CA ALA A 129 2.81 -9.63 20.88
C ALA A 129 2.59 -8.11 20.78
N LEU A 130 2.70 -7.55 19.57
CA LEU A 130 2.44 -6.14 19.31
C LEU A 130 0.96 -5.79 19.53
N GLY A 131 0.05 -6.68 19.15
CA GLY A 131 -1.38 -6.54 19.42
C GLY A 131 -1.72 -6.46 20.91
N ARG A 132 -1.05 -7.23 21.78
CA ARG A 132 -1.19 -7.09 23.25
C ARG A 132 -0.71 -5.73 23.77
N ALA A 133 0.16 -5.05 23.03
CA ALA A 133 0.61 -3.70 23.30
C ALA A 133 -0.17 -2.62 22.52
N ASN A 134 -1.31 -2.98 21.90
CA ASN A 134 -2.12 -2.09 21.05
C ASN A 134 -1.40 -1.53 19.83
N ILE A 135 -0.39 -2.23 19.31
CA ILE A 135 0.32 -1.88 18.09
C ILE A 135 -0.22 -2.77 16.97
N THR A 136 -0.94 -2.16 16.01
CA THR A 136 -1.53 -2.86 14.87
C THR A 136 -0.54 -2.90 13.71
N VAL A 137 -0.31 -4.10 13.20
CA VAL A 137 0.65 -4.38 12.14
C VAL A 137 0.11 -5.48 11.23
N ASN A 138 0.81 -5.79 10.14
CA ASN A 138 0.39 -6.87 9.25
C ASN A 138 1.53 -7.83 8.92
N LYS A 139 1.25 -9.13 9.04
CA LYS A 139 2.19 -10.20 8.72
C LYS A 139 2.26 -10.52 7.22
N ASN A 140 3.47 -10.59 6.68
CA ASN A 140 3.77 -10.73 5.24
C ASN A 140 4.86 -11.78 5.00
N SER A 141 4.98 -12.34 3.79
CA SER A 141 6.12 -13.17 3.39
C SER A 141 7.35 -12.32 3.02
N VAL A 142 8.56 -12.88 3.14
CA VAL A 142 9.81 -12.25 2.66
C VAL A 142 10.55 -13.18 1.69
N PRO A 143 11.49 -12.65 0.88
CA PRO A 143 12.30 -13.48 -0.01
C PRO A 143 13.08 -14.56 0.75
N ASN A 144 13.09 -15.78 0.19
CA ASN A 144 13.83 -16.93 0.73
C ASN A 144 13.47 -17.32 2.17
N ASP A 145 12.21 -17.09 2.60
CA ASP A 145 11.72 -17.66 3.86
C ASP A 145 11.84 -19.19 3.81
N PRO A 146 12.64 -19.82 4.69
CA PRO A 146 12.78 -21.28 4.71
C PRO A 146 11.49 -22.01 5.12
N LYS A 147 10.47 -21.29 5.63
CA LYS A 147 9.18 -21.86 5.99
C LYS A 147 8.15 -21.67 4.86
N SER A 148 7.46 -22.75 4.50
CA SER A 148 6.47 -22.75 3.42
C SER A 148 5.34 -21.74 3.67
N PRO A 149 4.95 -20.93 2.67
CA PRO A 149 3.85 -19.97 2.79
C PRO A 149 2.47 -20.61 2.93
N PHE A 150 2.36 -21.94 2.74
CA PHE A 150 1.11 -22.71 2.76
C PHE A 150 1.00 -23.72 3.92
N ARG A 151 2.04 -23.86 4.76
CA ARG A 151 1.94 -24.76 5.92
C ARG A 151 1.12 -24.08 7.02
N ASP A 152 -0.17 -24.44 7.04
CA ASP A 152 -1.16 -24.22 8.09
C ASP A 152 -1.89 -22.86 8.04
N PHE A 153 -3.19 -22.91 7.70
CA PHE A 153 -4.16 -21.81 7.86
C PHE A 153 -4.19 -21.24 9.29
N ARG A 154 -3.56 -21.92 10.26
CA ARG A 154 -3.43 -21.47 11.64
C ARG A 154 -2.14 -20.71 11.94
N TYR A 155 -1.11 -20.63 11.09
CA TYR A 155 0.16 -19.95 11.42
C TYR A 155 0.87 -19.27 10.24
N PRO A 156 0.37 -18.15 9.70
CA PRO A 156 1.02 -17.63 8.52
C PRO A 156 2.03 -16.54 8.89
N TYR A 157 3.27 -16.73 8.44
CA TYR A 157 4.34 -15.73 8.23
C TYR A 157 5.22 -15.36 9.41
N ARG A 158 6.50 -15.06 9.10
CA ARG A 158 7.59 -14.70 10.02
C ARG A 158 7.83 -13.18 10.25
N PHE A 159 6.97 -12.26 9.78
CA PHE A 159 7.38 -10.86 9.59
C PHE A 159 6.29 -9.80 9.81
N PHE A 160 6.68 -8.51 9.75
CA PHE A 160 5.77 -7.36 9.79
C PHE A 160 6.00 -6.34 8.69
N ARG A 161 4.89 -5.89 8.10
CA ARG A 161 4.72 -4.59 7.46
C ARG A 161 4.27 -3.61 8.53
N LEU A 162 5.10 -2.59 8.74
CA LEU A 162 4.80 -1.37 9.49
C LEU A 162 4.50 -0.26 8.48
#